data_AF-A0A1H5EM52-F1
#
_entry.id   AF-A0A1H5EM52-F1
#
_cell.length_a   1.000
_cell.length_b   1.000
_cell.length_c   1.000
_cell.angle_alpha   90.00
_cell.angle_beta   90.00
_cell.angle_gamma   90.00
#
_symmetry.space_group_name_H-M   'P 1'
#
loop_
_entity.id
_entity.type
_entity.pdbx_description
1 polymer ?
#
loop_
_entity_poly.entity_id
_entity_poly.type
_entity_poly.pdbx_seq_one_letter_code
_entity_poly.pdbx_strand_id
1 'polypeptide(L)'
;MSKSPATGRQLLNGIEASGTFPVEYRFAHAKNGNRHLVVVFANFSAPDDYGWSNGVFDNVRANILWIRDRFQGMNSYYLCQDMDFSLEQSVATLIFNVMKALSLTPDDVTMWGGSKGGSAALYFGLRYGFRNIVSIVPQFLVGTYVATVHPKVAAFMLGEGVPEENVRAVDAILPELVRSGTNREANIYLLSSPQDEQYTAQVEPFLGLFQGYENFNFIYSESPFITDHTQVTRRNVPALMGIVNLLADGMPPRLGFVRNGYEEPDRDKSGINAYLSGTSMVKDSHSFPPPTVLTPAFNAEVPMTGAVFTGVAPGAVRVSLWEHGKFLGSPPVAPDGTWTWELNRSWTKGKHLVRLFAVNGEGFHSERSEVPFTAVDAPAVPSFASGQGMPDARVSTVGHSEAAPMVLAPVAHEQVMDARVVFSGAAPGAAQIGFRENGVLLGGAAVAPNGSWSWDSGWPWSPGVHIVDVFAVDTAGGESAVTQVPFTVMDVPAGAGAVPYYGGTY
;
A
#
# COMPACT_ATOMS: atom_id res chain seq x y z
N MET A 1 -11.80 20.92 -14.80
CA MET A 1 -11.53 19.68 -14.04
C MET A 1 -10.26 19.07 -14.60
N SER A 2 -9.16 19.09 -13.85
CA SER A 2 -7.92 18.43 -14.29
C SER A 2 -8.17 16.93 -14.32
N LYS A 3 -7.92 16.27 -15.45
CA LYS A 3 -7.91 14.81 -15.51
C LYS A 3 -6.95 14.31 -14.44
N SER A 4 -7.43 13.48 -13.50
CA SER A 4 -6.56 12.74 -12.59
C SER A 4 -5.46 12.08 -13.42
N PRO A 5 -4.18 12.11 -12.97
CA PRO A 5 -3.10 11.46 -13.70
C PRO A 5 -3.44 9.98 -13.88
N ALA A 6 -3.24 9.44 -15.07
CA ALA A 6 -3.41 8.01 -15.30
C ALA A 6 -2.50 7.23 -14.33
N THR A 7 -3.11 6.49 -13.41
CA THR A 7 -2.43 5.59 -12.47
C THR A 7 -1.91 4.40 -13.26
N GLY A 8 -0.71 4.52 -13.86
CA GLY A 8 -0.11 3.43 -14.63
C GLY A 8 1.22 3.82 -15.28
N ARG A 9 1.97 2.85 -15.79
CA ARG A 9 3.13 3.13 -16.68
C ARG A 9 2.65 3.66 -18.04
N GLN A 10 3.45 4.53 -18.64
CA GLN A 10 3.26 4.83 -20.06
C GLN A 10 3.64 3.60 -20.88
N LEU A 11 2.69 3.14 -21.70
CA LEU A 11 2.87 1.98 -22.57
C LEU A 11 3.17 2.45 -23.99
N LEU A 12 4.25 1.91 -24.56
CA LEU A 12 4.61 2.06 -25.96
C LEU A 12 4.30 0.75 -26.68
N ASN A 13 3.75 0.81 -27.89
CA ASN A 13 3.54 -0.37 -28.72
C ASN A 13 4.44 -0.28 -29.94
N GLY A 14 4.95 -1.42 -30.42
CA GLY A 14 5.84 -1.48 -31.57
C GLY A 14 5.81 -2.83 -32.27
N ILE A 15 6.44 -2.87 -33.43
CA ILE A 15 6.67 -4.09 -34.21
C ILE A 15 8.17 -4.11 -34.54
N GLU A 16 8.87 -5.17 -34.15
CA GLU A 16 10.22 -5.46 -34.64
C GLU A 16 10.09 -6.24 -35.95
N ALA A 17 10.71 -5.74 -37.02
CA ALA A 17 10.59 -6.28 -38.36
C ALA A 17 11.95 -6.55 -39.02
N SER A 18 13.04 -6.51 -38.24
CA SER A 18 14.38 -6.84 -38.75
C SER A 18 14.62 -8.35 -38.92
N GLY A 19 13.77 -9.20 -38.32
CA GLY A 19 13.81 -10.66 -38.47
C GLY A 19 12.93 -11.15 -39.64
N THR A 20 12.91 -12.48 -39.85
CA THR A 20 12.05 -13.12 -40.86
C THR A 20 10.56 -12.88 -40.58
N PHE A 21 10.17 -12.88 -39.30
CA PHE A 21 8.80 -12.67 -38.86
C PHE A 21 8.67 -11.36 -38.08
N PRO A 22 7.68 -10.50 -38.39
CA PRO A 22 7.41 -9.32 -37.58
C PRO A 22 6.89 -9.72 -36.19
N VAL A 23 7.47 -9.13 -35.15
CA VAL A 23 7.13 -9.44 -33.75
C VAL A 23 6.49 -8.21 -33.10
N GLU A 24 5.22 -8.34 -32.73
CA GLU A 24 4.49 -7.32 -31.96
C GLU A 24 4.95 -7.29 -30.51
N TYR A 25 5.21 -6.09 -29.99
CA TYR A 25 5.61 -5.89 -28.61
C TYR A 25 4.99 -4.65 -27.98
N ARG A 26 4.96 -4.67 -26.65
CA ARG A 26 4.67 -3.52 -25.80
C ARG A 26 5.85 -3.28 -24.87
N PHE A 27 6.13 -2.02 -24.58
CA PHE A 27 7.25 -1.63 -23.74
C PHE A 27 6.85 -0.56 -22.74
N ALA A 28 7.42 -0.63 -21.54
CA ALA A 28 7.35 0.41 -20.53
C ALA A 28 8.73 0.65 -19.92
N HIS A 29 9.14 1.92 -19.85
CA HIS A 29 10.35 2.31 -19.14
C HIS A 29 10.25 2.05 -17.64
N ALA A 30 11.40 1.79 -17.02
CA ALA A 30 11.52 1.75 -15.58
C ALA A 30 11.14 3.12 -14.96
N LYS A 31 10.18 3.16 -14.03
CA LYS A 31 9.83 4.38 -13.28
C LYS A 31 10.88 4.63 -12.19
N ASN A 32 11.77 5.63 -12.37
CA ASN A 32 12.87 5.92 -11.44
C ASN A 32 13.63 4.65 -11.01
N GLY A 33 13.74 3.71 -11.96
CA GLY A 33 14.08 2.32 -11.68
C GLY A 33 15.46 1.94 -12.19
N ASN A 34 15.77 0.66 -12.02
CA ASN A 34 17.09 0.10 -12.23
C ASN A 34 17.34 -0.19 -13.71
N ARG A 35 18.63 -0.38 -14.01
CA ARG A 35 19.13 -0.89 -15.29
C ARG A 35 18.84 -2.39 -15.41
N HIS A 36 17.56 -2.75 -15.42
CA HIS A 36 17.08 -4.12 -15.53
C HIS A 36 15.98 -4.21 -16.58
N LEU A 37 15.89 -5.33 -17.28
CA LEU A 37 14.83 -5.63 -18.24
C LEU A 37 14.09 -6.90 -17.85
N VAL A 38 12.77 -6.82 -17.74
CA VAL A 38 11.89 -7.99 -17.62
C VAL A 38 11.23 -8.22 -18.97
N VAL A 39 11.50 -9.37 -19.58
CA VAL A 39 10.87 -9.82 -20.81
C VAL A 39 9.73 -10.76 -20.46
N VAL A 40 8.51 -10.37 -20.82
CA VAL A 40 7.27 -11.06 -20.46
C VAL A 40 6.69 -11.72 -21.70
N PHE A 41 6.53 -13.04 -21.63
CA PHE A 41 5.87 -13.83 -22.65
C PHE A 41 4.39 -14.03 -22.32
N ALA A 42 3.50 -13.58 -23.21
CA ALA A 42 2.06 -13.75 -23.11
C ALA A 42 1.61 -15.22 -23.07
N ASN A 43 0.52 -15.50 -22.34
CA ASN A 43 -0.14 -16.81 -22.26
C ASN A 43 -1.23 -17.00 -23.34
N PHE A 44 -1.88 -18.16 -23.37
CA PHE A 44 -2.96 -18.46 -24.34
C PHE A 44 -4.26 -17.68 -24.11
N SER A 45 -4.54 -17.29 -22.87
CA SER A 45 -5.80 -16.64 -22.45
C SER A 45 -5.90 -15.18 -22.89
N ALA A 46 -4.82 -14.65 -23.47
CA ALA A 46 -4.68 -13.27 -23.93
C ALA A 46 -4.30 -13.21 -25.42
N PRO A 47 -5.08 -13.78 -26.36
CA PRO A 47 -4.74 -13.70 -27.79
C PRO A 47 -4.71 -12.24 -28.29
N ASP A 48 -5.47 -11.37 -27.61
CA ASP A 48 -5.55 -9.93 -27.86
C ASP A 48 -4.74 -9.04 -26.91
N ASP A 49 -4.02 -9.62 -25.95
CA ASP A 49 -3.29 -8.88 -24.92
C ASP A 49 -1.87 -9.45 -24.73
N TYR A 50 -1.08 -8.80 -23.90
CA TYR A 50 0.36 -9.02 -23.78
C TYR A 50 0.73 -9.91 -22.59
N GLY A 51 -0.27 -10.39 -21.83
CA GLY A 51 -0.10 -11.16 -20.59
C GLY A 51 0.56 -10.33 -19.49
N TRP A 52 0.00 -10.31 -18.27
CA TRP A 52 0.54 -9.52 -17.15
C TRP A 52 0.66 -7.99 -17.43
N SER A 53 0.05 -7.49 -18.50
CA SER A 53 -0.03 -6.07 -18.89
C SER A 53 -1.15 -5.30 -18.18
N ASN A 54 -1.68 -5.86 -17.08
CA ASN A 54 -2.84 -5.37 -16.33
C ASN A 54 -2.47 -4.44 -15.15
N GLY A 55 -1.25 -3.90 -15.14
CA GLY A 55 -0.74 -3.02 -14.08
C GLY A 55 -0.02 -3.74 -12.93
N VAL A 56 0.00 -5.07 -12.90
CA VAL A 56 0.71 -5.84 -11.85
C VAL A 56 2.21 -5.50 -11.75
N PHE A 57 2.83 -5.12 -12.87
CA PHE A 57 4.22 -4.67 -12.94
C PHE A 57 4.43 -3.16 -12.69
N ASP A 58 3.37 -2.38 -12.40
CA ASP A 58 3.48 -0.92 -12.34
C ASP A 58 4.51 -0.44 -11.31
N ASN A 59 4.62 -1.15 -10.19
CA ASN A 59 5.55 -0.84 -9.10
C ASN A 59 6.93 -1.52 -9.25
N VAL A 60 7.14 -2.40 -10.22
CA VAL A 60 8.41 -3.14 -10.39
C VAL A 60 9.47 -2.25 -11.02
N ARG A 61 10.55 -1.92 -10.32
CA ARG A 61 11.55 -0.91 -10.75
C ARG A 61 12.47 -1.36 -11.91
N ALA A 62 11.94 -2.01 -12.94
CA ALA A 62 12.65 -2.44 -14.15
C ALA A 62 11.95 -1.91 -15.42
N ASN A 63 12.66 -1.95 -16.55
CA ASN A 63 12.04 -1.84 -17.87
C ASN A 63 11.27 -3.13 -18.14
N ILE A 64 10.11 -3.03 -18.80
CA ILE A 64 9.28 -4.19 -19.08
C ILE A 64 9.03 -4.26 -20.58
N LEU A 65 9.41 -5.37 -21.21
CA LEU A 65 9.13 -5.70 -22.58
C LEU A 65 8.14 -6.87 -22.60
N TRP A 66 6.93 -6.63 -23.09
CA TRP A 66 5.99 -7.72 -23.35
C TRP A 66 6.03 -8.10 -24.81
N ILE A 67 6.11 -9.40 -25.08
CA ILE A 67 6.12 -9.95 -26.43
C ILE A 67 4.83 -10.70 -26.65
N ARG A 68 4.16 -10.38 -27.76
CA ARG A 68 2.92 -11.01 -28.15
C ARG A 68 3.20 -12.18 -29.08
N ASP A 69 2.65 -13.35 -28.77
CA ASP A 69 2.72 -14.53 -29.64
C ASP A 69 1.56 -14.53 -30.65
N ARG A 70 1.69 -13.72 -31.70
CA ARG A 70 0.68 -13.66 -32.75
C ARG A 70 1.34 -13.56 -34.10
N PHE A 71 1.43 -14.70 -34.79
CA PHE A 71 2.01 -14.82 -36.11
C PHE A 71 0.93 -15.32 -37.06
N GLN A 72 0.58 -14.50 -38.06
CA GLN A 72 -0.54 -14.76 -38.97
C GLN A 72 -1.87 -15.06 -38.24
N GLY A 73 -2.08 -14.44 -37.08
CA GLY A 73 -3.28 -14.65 -36.25
C GLY A 73 -3.24 -15.87 -35.33
N MET A 74 -2.13 -16.60 -35.28
CA MET A 74 -1.96 -17.82 -34.49
C MET A 74 -0.87 -17.66 -33.41
N ASN A 75 -1.02 -18.44 -32.33
CA ASN A 75 0.08 -18.65 -31.38
C ASN A 75 1.09 -19.63 -31.98
N SER A 76 2.35 -19.51 -31.57
CA SER A 76 3.48 -20.31 -32.08
C SER A 76 4.36 -20.89 -30.97
N TYR A 77 3.99 -20.67 -29.70
CA TYR A 77 4.86 -20.89 -28.54
C TYR A 77 6.16 -20.07 -28.61
N TYR A 78 6.21 -19.04 -29.47
CA TYR A 78 7.40 -18.29 -29.85
C TYR A 78 8.49 -19.14 -30.52
N LEU A 79 8.14 -20.32 -31.04
CA LEU A 79 9.09 -21.31 -31.57
C LEU A 79 9.08 -21.38 -33.10
N CYS A 80 7.93 -21.70 -33.70
CA CYS A 80 7.92 -21.99 -35.14
C CYS A 80 6.55 -21.82 -35.79
N GLN A 81 6.58 -21.68 -37.11
CA GLN A 81 5.46 -21.84 -38.01
C GLN A 81 5.85 -22.91 -39.03
N ASP A 82 5.06 -23.97 -39.21
CA ASP A 82 5.37 -25.08 -40.14
C ASP A 82 6.80 -25.63 -39.97
N MET A 83 7.26 -25.77 -38.71
CA MET A 83 8.63 -26.16 -38.33
C MET A 83 9.73 -25.18 -38.77
N ASP A 84 9.40 -23.99 -39.27
CA ASP A 84 10.35 -22.89 -39.49
C ASP A 84 10.66 -22.16 -38.17
N PHE A 85 11.83 -22.46 -37.62
CA PHE A 85 12.33 -21.86 -36.38
C PHE A 85 12.99 -20.48 -36.58
N SER A 86 12.98 -19.89 -37.78
CA SER A 86 13.38 -18.50 -37.93
C SER A 86 12.39 -17.51 -37.27
N LEU A 87 11.19 -17.98 -36.92
CA LEU A 87 10.25 -17.27 -36.04
C LEU A 87 10.86 -17.05 -34.65
N GLU A 88 11.38 -18.10 -34.02
CA GLU A 88 12.07 -18.03 -32.73
C GLU A 88 13.25 -17.04 -32.77
N GLN A 89 14.05 -17.09 -33.84
CA GLN A 89 15.16 -16.16 -34.05
C GLN A 89 14.68 -14.70 -34.18
N SER A 90 13.50 -14.47 -34.75
CA SER A 90 12.90 -13.13 -34.84
C SER A 90 12.50 -12.60 -33.46
N VAL A 91 11.98 -13.47 -32.59
CA VAL A 91 11.68 -13.13 -31.18
C VAL A 91 12.97 -12.83 -30.40
N ALA A 92 14.02 -13.67 -30.56
CA ALA A 92 15.32 -13.41 -29.96
C ALA A 92 15.90 -12.06 -30.43
N THR A 93 15.78 -11.75 -31.73
CA THR A 93 16.25 -10.49 -32.32
C THR A 93 15.62 -9.28 -31.65
N LEU A 94 14.30 -9.28 -31.44
CA LEU A 94 13.62 -8.23 -30.68
C LEU A 94 14.22 -8.07 -29.27
N ILE A 95 14.38 -9.17 -28.54
CA ILE A 95 14.90 -9.14 -27.15
C ILE A 95 16.30 -8.53 -27.13
N PHE A 96 17.21 -9.00 -28.00
CA PHE A 96 18.58 -8.49 -28.08
C PHE A 96 18.64 -7.02 -28.51
N ASN A 97 17.80 -6.59 -29.46
CA ASN A 97 17.75 -5.21 -29.91
C ASN A 97 17.29 -4.27 -28.79
N VAL A 98 16.23 -4.63 -28.06
CA VAL A 98 15.73 -3.82 -26.92
C VAL A 98 16.76 -3.78 -25.80
N MET A 99 17.33 -4.93 -25.43
CA MET A 99 18.39 -5.02 -24.42
C MET A 99 19.59 -4.13 -24.80
N LYS A 100 20.07 -4.21 -26.04
CA LYS A 100 21.17 -3.38 -26.55
C LYS A 100 20.81 -1.90 -26.57
N ALA A 101 19.59 -1.53 -26.96
CA ALA A 101 19.13 -0.15 -26.95
C ALA A 101 19.11 0.45 -25.53
N LEU A 102 18.86 -0.37 -24.51
CA LEU A 102 18.96 0.00 -23.10
C LEU A 102 20.41 -0.06 -22.55
N SER A 103 21.38 -0.48 -23.38
CA SER A 103 22.77 -0.74 -23.00
C SER A 103 22.89 -1.76 -21.86
N LEU A 104 22.09 -2.81 -21.91
CA LEU A 104 22.07 -3.91 -20.95
C LEU A 104 22.81 -5.14 -21.51
N THR A 105 23.18 -6.04 -20.61
CA THR A 105 23.75 -7.36 -20.91
C THR A 105 22.76 -8.47 -20.55
N PRO A 106 22.96 -9.73 -20.99
CA PRO A 106 22.10 -10.84 -20.58
C PRO A 106 22.01 -11.05 -19.05
N ASP A 107 23.01 -10.57 -18.28
CA ASP A 107 23.00 -10.58 -16.82
C ASP A 107 21.95 -9.65 -16.19
N ASP A 108 21.55 -8.60 -16.91
CA ASP A 108 20.60 -7.58 -16.47
C ASP A 108 19.15 -7.90 -16.89
N VAL A 109 18.87 -9.15 -17.29
CA VAL A 109 17.58 -9.53 -17.88
C VAL A 109 16.91 -10.66 -17.11
N THR A 110 15.59 -10.53 -16.92
CA THR A 110 14.70 -11.58 -16.45
C THR A 110 13.74 -12.03 -17.55
N MET A 111 13.78 -13.31 -17.90
CA MET A 111 12.74 -13.97 -18.69
C MET A 111 11.57 -14.35 -17.78
N TRP A 112 10.34 -13.99 -18.16
CA TRP A 112 9.15 -14.17 -17.35
C TRP A 112 7.99 -14.71 -18.15
N GLY A 113 7.30 -15.73 -17.63
CA GLY A 113 6.02 -16.13 -18.19
C GLY A 113 5.34 -17.27 -17.44
N GLY A 114 4.06 -17.46 -17.76
CA GLY A 114 3.25 -18.56 -17.24
C GLY A 114 2.65 -19.43 -18.34
N SER A 115 2.47 -20.72 -18.07
CA SER A 115 2.00 -21.73 -19.02
C SER A 115 2.91 -21.72 -20.26
N LYS A 116 2.36 -21.47 -21.45
CA LYS A 116 3.09 -21.22 -22.70
C LYS A 116 4.26 -20.25 -22.52
N GLY A 117 4.02 -19.14 -21.82
CA GLY A 117 5.05 -18.14 -21.55
C GLY A 117 6.13 -18.63 -20.60
N GLY A 118 5.80 -19.57 -19.70
CA GLY A 118 6.78 -20.22 -18.82
C GLY A 118 7.73 -21.11 -19.61
N SER A 119 7.20 -21.90 -20.54
CA SER A 119 8.01 -22.69 -21.48
C SER A 119 8.94 -21.80 -22.31
N ALA A 120 8.43 -20.68 -22.83
CA ALA A 120 9.24 -19.70 -23.56
C ALA A 120 10.31 -19.06 -22.66
N ALA A 121 9.96 -18.67 -21.43
CA ALA A 121 10.92 -18.09 -20.49
C ALA A 121 12.09 -19.03 -20.20
N LEU A 122 11.82 -20.32 -19.97
CA LEU A 122 12.87 -21.34 -19.84
C LEU A 122 13.67 -21.48 -21.12
N TYR A 123 13.01 -21.65 -22.27
CA TYR A 123 13.68 -21.86 -23.55
C TYR A 123 14.63 -20.70 -23.90
N PHE A 124 14.12 -19.47 -23.94
CA PHE A 124 14.95 -18.30 -24.29
C PHE A 124 16.01 -18.02 -23.24
N GLY A 125 15.67 -18.16 -21.96
CA GLY A 125 16.62 -17.95 -20.86
C GLY A 125 17.81 -18.89 -20.93
N LEU A 126 17.55 -20.18 -21.13
CA LEU A 126 18.60 -21.20 -21.23
C LEU A 126 19.37 -21.09 -22.54
N ARG A 127 18.68 -21.01 -23.69
CA ARG A 127 19.31 -21.02 -25.02
C ARG A 127 20.18 -19.80 -25.29
N TYR A 128 19.76 -18.62 -24.83
CA TYR A 128 20.42 -17.35 -25.13
C TYR A 128 21.20 -16.76 -23.96
N GLY A 129 21.30 -17.47 -22.84
CA GLY A 129 22.18 -17.08 -21.73
C GLY A 129 21.65 -15.92 -20.89
N PHE A 130 20.33 -15.70 -20.82
CA PHE A 130 19.77 -14.68 -19.93
C PHE A 130 19.82 -15.16 -18.48
N ARG A 131 20.24 -14.27 -17.58
CA ARG A 131 20.65 -14.67 -16.22
C ARG A 131 19.50 -15.08 -15.31
N ASN A 132 18.33 -14.46 -15.45
CA ASN A 132 17.21 -14.72 -14.55
C ASN A 132 16.04 -15.30 -15.34
N ILE A 133 15.44 -16.38 -14.82
CA ILE A 133 14.33 -17.09 -15.45
C ILE A 133 13.25 -17.32 -14.40
N VAL A 134 12.07 -16.75 -14.60
CA VAL A 134 10.88 -17.01 -13.79
C VAL A 134 9.85 -17.70 -14.67
N SER A 135 9.70 -19.01 -14.46
CA SER A 135 8.86 -19.89 -15.24
C SER A 135 7.74 -20.46 -14.39
N ILE A 136 6.50 -20.13 -14.75
CA ILE A 136 5.32 -20.45 -13.96
C ILE A 136 4.52 -21.53 -14.71
N VAL A 137 4.33 -22.70 -14.11
CA VAL A 137 3.58 -23.85 -14.66
C VAL A 137 3.88 -24.16 -16.14
N PRO A 138 5.16 -24.32 -16.54
CA PRO A 138 5.53 -24.51 -17.94
C PRO A 138 5.04 -25.85 -18.50
N GLN A 139 4.78 -25.89 -19.80
CA GLN A 139 4.68 -27.13 -20.58
C GLN A 139 6.06 -27.55 -21.10
N PHE A 140 6.57 -28.70 -20.70
CA PHE A 140 7.81 -29.27 -21.26
C PHE A 140 7.57 -30.03 -22.56
N LEU A 141 6.46 -30.75 -22.66
CA LEU A 141 6.05 -31.50 -23.85
C LEU A 141 5.11 -30.61 -24.70
N VAL A 142 5.70 -29.60 -25.32
CA VAL A 142 4.97 -28.55 -26.06
C VAL A 142 4.21 -29.13 -27.26
N GLY A 143 4.85 -29.99 -28.05
CA GLY A 143 4.25 -30.63 -29.23
C GLY A 143 3.03 -31.48 -28.86
N THR A 144 3.18 -32.36 -27.88
CA THR A 144 2.08 -33.19 -27.36
C THR A 144 0.97 -32.32 -26.78
N TYR A 145 1.32 -31.26 -26.05
CA TYR A 145 0.33 -30.36 -25.47
C TYR A 145 -0.50 -29.64 -26.54
N VAL A 146 0.13 -29.02 -27.54
CA VAL A 146 -0.61 -28.32 -28.59
C VAL A 146 -1.43 -29.29 -29.44
N ALA A 147 -0.90 -30.47 -29.77
CA ALA A 147 -1.63 -31.47 -30.55
C ALA A 147 -2.92 -31.91 -29.85
N THR A 148 -2.89 -32.01 -28.52
CA THR A 148 -4.00 -32.47 -27.70
C THR A 148 -4.99 -31.36 -27.35
N VAL A 149 -4.49 -30.20 -26.92
CA VAL A 149 -5.30 -29.13 -26.30
C VAL A 149 -5.61 -28.01 -27.30
N HIS A 150 -4.73 -27.78 -28.28
CA HIS A 150 -4.83 -26.66 -29.23
C HIS A 150 -4.55 -27.10 -30.67
N PRO A 151 -5.37 -27.97 -31.29
CA PRO A 151 -5.07 -28.61 -32.57
C PRO A 151 -4.83 -27.64 -33.74
N LYS A 152 -5.46 -26.45 -33.71
CA LYS A 152 -5.18 -25.39 -34.70
C LYS A 152 -3.78 -24.80 -34.54
N VAL A 153 -3.34 -24.60 -33.31
CA VAL A 153 -1.97 -24.14 -33.00
C VAL A 153 -0.97 -25.22 -33.37
N ALA A 154 -1.31 -26.49 -33.12
CA ALA A 154 -0.49 -27.62 -33.56
C ALA A 154 -0.32 -27.64 -35.09
N ALA A 155 -1.40 -27.50 -35.86
CA ALA A 155 -1.32 -27.45 -37.32
C ALA A 155 -0.47 -26.26 -37.81
N PHE A 156 -0.60 -25.10 -37.17
CA PHE A 156 0.19 -23.92 -37.50
C PHE A 156 1.69 -24.08 -37.20
N MET A 157 2.03 -24.69 -36.07
CA MET A 157 3.43 -24.86 -35.65
C MET A 157 4.11 -26.06 -36.32
N LEU A 158 3.39 -27.19 -36.41
CA LEU A 158 3.93 -28.51 -36.71
C LEU A 158 3.62 -28.95 -38.14
N GLY A 159 2.94 -28.12 -38.94
CA GLY A 159 2.49 -28.44 -40.29
C GLY A 159 1.09 -29.07 -40.32
N GLU A 160 0.44 -28.97 -41.48
CA GLU A 160 -0.85 -29.62 -41.71
C GLU A 160 -0.80 -31.13 -41.41
N GLY A 161 -1.88 -31.65 -40.83
CA GLY A 161 -1.96 -33.06 -40.42
C GLY A 161 -1.17 -33.40 -39.14
N VAL A 162 -0.38 -32.46 -38.61
CA VAL A 162 0.36 -32.58 -37.35
C VAL A 162 1.19 -33.88 -37.30
N PRO A 163 2.22 -34.04 -38.16
CA PRO A 163 3.02 -35.26 -38.22
C PRO A 163 3.63 -35.61 -36.85
N GLU A 164 3.55 -36.89 -36.46
CA GLU A 164 4.01 -37.35 -35.14
C GLU A 164 5.52 -37.10 -34.92
N GLU A 165 6.31 -37.11 -36.00
CA GLU A 165 7.73 -36.74 -35.97
C GLU A 165 7.96 -35.27 -35.58
N ASN A 166 7.10 -34.35 -36.03
CA ASN A 166 7.17 -32.94 -35.67
C ASN A 166 6.72 -32.71 -34.22
N VAL A 167 5.70 -33.45 -33.77
CA VAL A 167 5.29 -33.48 -32.35
C VAL A 167 6.47 -33.89 -31.47
N ARG A 168 7.11 -35.02 -31.78
CA ARG A 168 8.28 -35.52 -31.03
C ARG A 168 9.46 -34.56 -31.09
N ALA A 169 9.73 -33.96 -32.25
CA ALA A 169 10.81 -32.99 -32.42
C ALA A 169 10.61 -31.76 -31.52
N VAL A 170 9.40 -31.22 -31.45
CA VAL A 170 9.10 -30.07 -30.58
C VAL A 170 9.07 -30.45 -29.09
N ASP A 171 8.58 -31.64 -28.75
CA ASP A 171 8.62 -32.16 -27.36
C ASP A 171 10.05 -32.34 -26.83
N ALA A 172 11.01 -32.65 -27.70
CA ALA A 172 12.40 -32.85 -27.30
C ALA A 172 13.09 -31.53 -26.90
N ILE A 173 12.66 -30.39 -27.46
CA ILE A 173 13.38 -29.10 -27.36
C ILE A 173 13.70 -28.72 -25.92
N LEU A 174 12.67 -28.58 -25.07
CA LEU A 174 12.87 -28.05 -23.72
C LEU A 174 13.55 -29.07 -22.78
N PRO A 175 13.13 -30.35 -22.73
CA PRO A 175 13.82 -31.37 -21.93
C PRO A 175 15.29 -31.53 -22.31
N GLU A 176 15.63 -31.54 -23.61
CA GLU A 176 17.03 -31.66 -24.05
C GLU A 176 17.85 -30.41 -23.73
N LEU A 177 17.27 -29.22 -23.88
CA LEU A 177 17.92 -27.97 -23.50
C LEU A 177 18.27 -27.95 -22.01
N VAL A 178 17.32 -28.32 -21.14
CA VAL A 178 17.57 -28.41 -19.68
C VAL A 178 18.65 -29.47 -19.40
N ARG A 179 18.51 -30.68 -19.97
CA ARG A 179 19.44 -31.81 -19.78
C ARG A 179 20.87 -31.49 -20.24
N SER A 180 21.04 -30.70 -21.29
CA SER A 180 22.36 -30.29 -21.78
C SER A 180 23.15 -29.51 -20.73
N GLY A 181 22.46 -28.89 -19.77
CA GLY A 181 23.05 -27.98 -18.80
C GLY A 181 23.59 -26.71 -19.46
N THR A 182 22.93 -26.22 -20.50
CA THR A 182 23.24 -24.89 -21.07
C THR A 182 22.85 -23.81 -20.05
N ASN A 183 23.66 -22.77 -19.91
CA ASN A 183 23.42 -21.67 -18.95
C ASN A 183 23.22 -22.14 -17.49
N ARG A 184 24.13 -22.98 -16.95
CA ARG A 184 24.03 -23.54 -15.58
C ARG A 184 24.01 -22.48 -14.48
N GLU A 185 24.59 -21.32 -14.74
CA GLU A 185 24.69 -20.20 -13.80
C GLU A 185 23.39 -19.37 -13.71
N ALA A 186 22.38 -19.69 -14.52
CA ALA A 186 21.09 -19.02 -14.49
C ALA A 186 20.41 -19.17 -13.11
N ASN A 187 19.77 -18.08 -12.68
CA ASN A 187 18.85 -18.07 -11.56
C ASN A 187 17.47 -18.50 -12.07
N ILE A 188 17.09 -19.75 -11.79
CA ILE A 188 15.86 -20.36 -12.30
C ILE A 188 14.85 -20.46 -11.15
N TYR A 189 13.67 -19.88 -11.34
CA TYR A 189 12.55 -19.95 -10.42
C TYR A 189 11.39 -20.63 -11.14
N LEU A 190 11.18 -21.92 -10.84
CA LEU A 190 10.10 -22.72 -11.41
C LEU A 190 8.98 -22.86 -10.39
N LEU A 191 7.81 -22.29 -10.68
CA LEU A 191 6.61 -22.41 -9.86
C LEU A 191 5.68 -23.48 -10.43
N SER A 192 5.21 -24.40 -9.58
CA SER A 192 4.15 -25.35 -9.93
C SER A 192 3.29 -25.70 -8.71
N SER A 193 2.27 -26.53 -8.89
CA SER A 193 1.36 -26.97 -7.84
C SER A 193 0.98 -28.44 -8.05
N PRO A 194 0.81 -29.25 -6.98
CA PRO A 194 0.20 -30.58 -7.11
C PRO A 194 -1.24 -30.54 -7.61
N GLN A 195 -1.94 -29.43 -7.37
CA GLN A 195 -3.34 -29.25 -7.78
C GLN A 195 -3.49 -28.79 -9.24
N ASP A 196 -2.38 -28.52 -9.93
CA ASP A 196 -2.38 -28.28 -11.37
C ASP A 196 -2.56 -29.60 -12.11
N GLU A 197 -3.63 -29.73 -12.90
CA GLU A 197 -3.92 -30.93 -13.66
C GLU A 197 -2.84 -31.29 -14.70
N GLN A 198 -1.97 -30.35 -15.04
CA GLN A 198 -0.87 -30.56 -15.98
C GLN A 198 0.44 -30.97 -15.30
N TYR A 199 0.58 -30.81 -13.98
CA TYR A 199 1.85 -30.96 -13.26
C TYR A 199 2.53 -32.31 -13.49
N THR A 200 1.78 -33.40 -13.35
CA THR A 200 2.30 -34.78 -13.43
C THR A 200 2.81 -35.13 -14.83
N ALA A 201 2.26 -34.51 -15.87
CA ALA A 201 2.68 -34.73 -17.26
C ALA A 201 3.75 -33.74 -17.72
N GLN A 202 3.66 -32.49 -17.27
CA GLN A 202 4.40 -31.37 -17.86
C GLN A 202 5.59 -30.89 -17.03
N VAL A 203 5.63 -31.14 -15.71
CA VAL A 203 6.67 -30.58 -14.84
C VAL A 203 7.38 -31.66 -14.04
N GLU A 204 6.62 -32.48 -13.30
CA GLU A 204 7.18 -33.50 -12.38
C GLU A 204 8.25 -34.40 -13.03
N PRO A 205 8.05 -34.95 -14.24
CA PRO A 205 9.03 -35.87 -14.85
C PRO A 205 10.36 -35.20 -15.20
N PHE A 206 10.39 -33.87 -15.29
CA PHE A 206 11.53 -33.10 -15.77
C PHE A 206 12.30 -32.38 -14.67
N LEU A 207 11.78 -32.35 -13.44
CA LEU A 207 12.43 -31.68 -12.31
C LEU A 207 13.86 -32.18 -12.06
N GLY A 208 14.10 -33.49 -12.22
CA GLY A 208 15.43 -34.07 -12.07
C GLY A 208 16.46 -33.57 -13.08
N LEU A 209 16.04 -33.03 -14.23
CA LEU A 209 16.95 -32.51 -15.26
C LEU A 209 17.66 -31.22 -14.83
N PHE A 210 17.15 -30.51 -13.81
CA PHE A 210 17.79 -29.32 -13.26
C PHE A 210 18.92 -29.62 -12.27
N GLN A 211 19.24 -30.89 -12.03
CA GLN A 211 20.39 -31.26 -11.22
C GLN A 211 21.69 -30.68 -11.83
N GLY A 212 22.43 -29.92 -11.02
CA GLY A 212 23.69 -29.29 -11.44
C GLY A 212 23.56 -27.85 -11.95
N TYR A 213 22.36 -27.28 -12.00
CA TYR A 213 22.19 -25.83 -12.12
C TYR A 213 22.53 -25.16 -10.79
N GLU A 214 23.27 -24.05 -10.83
CA GLU A 214 23.85 -23.43 -9.63
C GLU A 214 22.82 -22.75 -8.75
N ASN A 215 21.74 -22.20 -9.34
CA ASN A 215 20.66 -21.56 -8.61
C ASN A 215 19.29 -21.95 -9.17
N PHE A 216 19.00 -23.25 -9.15
CA PHE A 216 17.65 -23.76 -9.40
C PHE A 216 16.78 -23.68 -8.14
N ASN A 217 15.60 -23.08 -8.29
CA ASN A 217 14.62 -22.88 -7.24
C ASN A 217 13.28 -23.43 -7.70
N PHE A 218 12.74 -24.39 -6.96
CA PHE A 218 11.41 -24.94 -7.22
C PHE A 218 10.45 -24.51 -6.13
N ILE A 219 9.39 -23.82 -6.54
CA ILE A 219 8.33 -23.32 -5.66
C ILE A 219 7.12 -24.23 -5.86
N TYR A 220 6.84 -25.04 -4.85
CA TYR A 220 5.75 -26.01 -4.87
C TYR A 220 4.56 -25.49 -4.07
N SER A 221 3.55 -25.00 -4.78
CA SER A 221 2.39 -24.34 -4.18
C SER A 221 1.26 -25.31 -3.91
N GLU A 222 1.01 -25.56 -2.63
CA GLU A 222 0.04 -26.53 -2.14
C GLU A 222 -1.24 -25.88 -1.59
N SER A 223 -1.48 -24.62 -1.97
CA SER A 223 -2.66 -23.88 -1.51
C SER A 223 -3.95 -24.65 -1.79
N PRO A 224 -4.85 -24.83 -0.79
CA PRO A 224 -6.12 -25.51 -0.97
C PRO A 224 -7.08 -24.78 -1.91
N PHE A 225 -6.83 -23.50 -2.20
CA PHE A 225 -7.62 -22.71 -3.15
C PHE A 225 -7.19 -22.87 -4.62
N ILE A 226 -6.13 -23.63 -4.89
CA ILE A 226 -5.78 -23.97 -6.27
C ILE A 226 -6.66 -25.14 -6.69
N THR A 227 -7.51 -24.90 -7.68
CA THR A 227 -8.46 -25.90 -8.21
C THR A 227 -8.17 -26.30 -9.65
N ASP A 228 -7.32 -25.54 -10.34
CA ASP A 228 -6.95 -25.73 -11.74
C ASP A 228 -5.65 -24.97 -12.07
N HIS A 229 -5.08 -25.29 -13.23
CA HIS A 229 -3.87 -24.68 -13.80
C HIS A 229 -3.84 -23.15 -13.75
N THR A 230 -4.97 -22.48 -14.00
CA THR A 230 -5.02 -21.01 -14.07
C THR A 230 -4.91 -20.36 -12.69
N GLN A 231 -5.32 -21.08 -11.63
CA GLN A 231 -5.27 -20.57 -10.26
C GLN A 231 -3.87 -20.60 -9.65
N VAL A 232 -2.99 -21.50 -10.12
CA VAL A 232 -1.61 -21.60 -9.61
C VAL A 232 -0.90 -20.25 -9.67
N THR A 233 -0.96 -19.61 -10.83
CA THR A 233 -0.37 -18.29 -11.05
C THR A 233 -1.01 -17.24 -10.17
N ARG A 234 -2.36 -17.16 -10.18
CA ARG A 234 -3.13 -16.13 -9.46
C ARG A 234 -2.87 -16.18 -7.96
N ARG A 235 -2.82 -17.37 -7.38
CA ARG A 235 -2.57 -17.56 -5.95
C ARG A 235 -1.18 -17.10 -5.54
N ASN A 236 -0.20 -17.23 -6.43
CA ASN A 236 1.21 -16.97 -6.15
C ASN A 236 1.70 -15.59 -6.60
N VAL A 237 0.85 -14.71 -7.12
CA VAL A 237 1.23 -13.34 -7.55
C VAL A 237 2.06 -12.60 -6.49
N PRO A 238 1.72 -12.58 -5.19
CA PRO A 238 2.52 -11.87 -4.19
C PRO A 238 3.98 -12.38 -4.10
N ALA A 239 4.18 -13.70 -4.07
CA ALA A 239 5.51 -14.31 -4.00
C ALA A 239 6.31 -14.04 -5.29
N LEU A 240 5.64 -14.16 -6.45
CA LEU A 240 6.20 -13.84 -7.75
C LEU A 240 6.64 -12.36 -7.85
N MET A 241 5.83 -11.44 -7.33
CA MET A 241 6.20 -10.02 -7.27
C MET A 241 7.37 -9.77 -6.31
N GLY A 242 7.49 -10.51 -5.21
CA GLY A 242 8.69 -10.48 -4.37
C GLY A 242 9.95 -10.87 -5.15
N ILE A 243 9.89 -11.98 -5.89
CA ILE A 243 11.01 -12.49 -6.70
C ILE A 243 11.41 -11.47 -7.77
N VAL A 244 10.47 -10.94 -8.56
CA VAL A 244 10.83 -10.01 -9.64
C VAL A 244 11.44 -8.71 -9.13
N ASN A 245 11.00 -8.20 -7.97
CA ASN A 245 11.58 -7.00 -7.38
C ASN A 245 13.01 -7.26 -6.87
N LEU A 246 13.24 -8.40 -6.21
CA LEU A 246 14.58 -8.82 -5.81
C LEU A 246 15.52 -8.96 -7.03
N LEU A 247 15.04 -9.59 -8.10
CA LEU A 247 15.82 -9.72 -9.34
C LEU A 247 16.09 -8.37 -9.99
N ALA A 248 15.09 -7.48 -10.05
CA ALA A 248 15.24 -6.14 -10.61
C ALA A 248 16.25 -5.29 -9.82
N ASP A 249 16.40 -5.52 -8.51
CA ASP A 249 17.38 -4.90 -7.64
C ASP A 249 18.74 -5.64 -7.61
N GLY A 250 18.94 -6.67 -8.44
CA GLY A 250 20.20 -7.42 -8.53
C GLY A 250 20.46 -8.34 -7.33
N MET A 251 19.41 -8.75 -6.61
CA MET A 251 19.47 -9.61 -5.43
C MET A 251 18.84 -10.99 -5.73
N PRO A 252 19.42 -11.84 -6.59
CA PRO A 252 18.80 -13.12 -6.95
C PRO A 252 18.68 -14.05 -5.74
N PRO A 253 17.46 -14.37 -5.25
CA PRO A 253 17.32 -15.23 -4.09
C PRO A 253 17.73 -16.68 -4.40
N ARG A 254 18.24 -17.38 -3.39
CA ARG A 254 18.51 -18.84 -3.39
C ARG A 254 17.54 -19.50 -2.42
N LEU A 255 16.39 -19.88 -2.93
CA LEU A 255 15.29 -20.52 -2.19
C LEU A 255 15.47 -22.05 -2.10
N GLY A 256 16.03 -22.68 -3.14
CA GLY A 256 16.08 -24.13 -3.27
C GLY A 256 14.70 -24.72 -3.56
N PHE A 257 14.40 -25.89 -2.99
CA PHE A 257 13.06 -26.48 -3.04
C PHE A 257 12.23 -25.96 -1.87
N VAL A 258 11.19 -25.17 -2.16
CA VAL A 258 10.31 -24.59 -1.14
C VAL A 258 8.87 -25.00 -1.38
N ARG A 259 8.14 -25.23 -0.29
CA ARG A 259 6.71 -25.50 -0.29
C ARG A 259 5.98 -24.28 0.29
N ASN A 260 4.89 -23.86 -0.32
CA ASN A 260 4.04 -22.78 0.20
C ASN A 260 2.55 -23.12 0.05
N GLY A 261 1.67 -22.23 0.52
CA GLY A 261 0.22 -22.45 0.49
C GLY A 261 -0.34 -23.13 1.75
N TYR A 262 0.31 -22.97 2.90
CA TYR A 262 -0.14 -23.43 4.23
C TYR A 262 -1.34 -22.64 4.77
N GLU A 263 -2.33 -22.43 3.93
CA GLU A 263 -3.50 -21.62 4.25
C GLU A 263 -4.53 -22.46 4.98
N GLU A 264 -5.02 -21.95 6.09
CA GLU A 264 -6.00 -22.61 6.93
C GLU A 264 -7.32 -21.81 6.88
N PRO A 265 -8.12 -21.94 5.80
CA PRO A 265 -9.33 -21.14 5.62
C PRO A 265 -10.35 -21.35 6.74
N ASP A 266 -10.38 -22.56 7.30
CA ASP A 266 -11.29 -22.97 8.36
C ASP A 266 -10.66 -22.86 9.75
N ARG A 267 -9.51 -22.19 9.89
CA ARG A 267 -8.85 -22.01 11.19
C ARG A 267 -9.80 -21.35 12.17
N ASP A 268 -9.95 -21.96 13.34
CA ASP A 268 -10.72 -21.37 14.42
C ASP A 268 -10.13 -20.00 14.84
N LYS A 269 -10.95 -18.96 14.77
CA LYS A 269 -10.61 -17.58 15.15
C LYS A 269 -11.11 -17.23 16.56
N SER A 270 -11.79 -18.15 17.26
CA SER A 270 -12.39 -17.89 18.58
C SER A 270 -11.37 -17.34 19.59
N GLY A 271 -10.17 -17.93 19.65
CA GLY A 271 -9.11 -17.51 20.57
C GLY A 271 -8.63 -16.08 20.34
N ILE A 272 -8.33 -15.70 19.09
CA ILE A 272 -7.91 -14.33 18.77
C ILE A 272 -9.07 -13.34 18.92
N ASN A 273 -10.30 -13.74 18.58
CA ASN A 273 -11.48 -12.90 18.77
C ASN A 273 -11.73 -12.62 20.26
N ALA A 274 -11.60 -13.63 21.12
CA ALA A 274 -11.72 -13.48 22.56
C ALA A 274 -10.62 -12.56 23.12
N TYR A 275 -9.36 -12.75 22.68
CA TYR A 275 -8.25 -11.88 23.07
C TYR A 275 -8.51 -10.43 22.67
N LEU A 276 -8.81 -10.16 21.38
CA LEU A 276 -9.05 -8.81 20.87
C LEU A 276 -10.26 -8.15 21.54
N SER A 277 -11.31 -8.92 21.85
CA SER A 277 -12.47 -8.42 22.59
C SER A 277 -12.11 -8.08 24.04
N GLY A 278 -11.36 -8.95 24.72
CA GLY A 278 -10.91 -8.73 26.10
C GLY A 278 -9.95 -7.55 26.25
N THR A 279 -9.11 -7.31 25.24
CA THR A 279 -8.16 -6.19 25.19
C THR A 279 -8.71 -4.98 24.44
N SER A 280 -10.01 -4.95 24.11
CA SER A 280 -10.62 -3.82 23.41
C SER A 280 -10.48 -2.55 24.24
N MET A 281 -10.03 -1.48 23.58
CA MET A 281 -10.04 -0.14 24.16
C MET A 281 -11.48 0.32 24.44
N VAL A 282 -12.45 -0.09 23.62
CA VAL A 282 -13.86 0.20 23.86
C VAL A 282 -14.43 -0.85 24.80
N LYS A 283 -14.94 -0.40 25.94
CA LYS A 283 -15.59 -1.21 26.96
C LYS A 283 -17.11 -1.20 26.75
N ASP A 284 -17.74 -2.30 27.12
CA ASP A 284 -19.20 -2.42 27.06
C ASP A 284 -19.85 -1.42 28.03
N SER A 285 -21.10 -1.04 27.73
CA SER A 285 -21.83 -0.04 28.51
C SER A 285 -22.13 -0.43 29.96
N HIS A 286 -21.97 -1.71 30.35
CA HIS A 286 -22.10 -2.12 31.75
C HIS A 286 -20.81 -1.88 32.53
N SER A 287 -19.64 -2.13 31.91
CA SER A 287 -18.34 -1.90 32.55
C SER A 287 -17.89 -0.44 32.48
N PHE A 288 -18.23 0.28 31.40
CA PHE A 288 -17.99 1.72 31.29
C PHE A 288 -19.10 2.41 30.47
N PRO A 289 -20.09 3.03 31.15
CA PRO A 289 -21.27 3.56 30.48
C PRO A 289 -20.93 4.76 29.59
N PRO A 290 -21.64 4.92 28.45
CA PRO A 290 -21.46 6.06 27.58
C PRO A 290 -21.93 7.37 28.26
N PRO A 291 -21.36 8.54 27.89
CA PRO A 291 -21.80 9.82 28.44
C PRO A 291 -23.29 10.08 28.18
N THR A 292 -24.00 10.52 29.20
CA THR A 292 -25.36 11.06 29.07
C THR A 292 -25.28 12.57 28.87
N VAL A 293 -25.88 13.06 27.80
CA VAL A 293 -25.97 14.50 27.53
C VAL A 293 -27.28 15.04 28.10
N LEU A 294 -27.19 16.03 28.98
CA LEU A 294 -28.33 16.70 29.60
C LEU A 294 -28.76 17.93 28.80
N THR A 295 -27.79 18.68 28.27
CA THR A 295 -28.04 19.77 27.33
C THR A 295 -27.06 19.68 26.16
N PRO A 296 -27.49 19.96 24.92
CA PRO A 296 -28.89 20.16 24.52
C PRO A 296 -29.71 18.87 24.63
N ALA A 297 -31.02 19.01 24.84
CA ALA A 297 -31.94 17.89 24.77
C ALA A 297 -32.02 17.31 23.35
N PHE A 298 -32.46 16.05 23.24
CA PHE A 298 -32.61 15.38 21.95
C PHE A 298 -33.50 16.19 20.99
N ASN A 299 -32.97 16.52 19.81
CA ASN A 299 -33.58 17.37 18.78
C ASN A 299 -33.96 18.79 19.24
N ALA A 300 -33.36 19.31 20.31
CA ALA A 300 -33.62 20.68 20.75
C ALA A 300 -33.14 21.73 19.72
N GLU A 301 -33.77 22.90 19.74
CA GLU A 301 -33.24 24.09 19.08
C GLU A 301 -32.27 24.81 20.01
N VAL A 302 -31.10 25.16 19.51
CA VAL A 302 -30.05 25.88 20.25
C VAL A 302 -29.63 27.12 19.48
N PRO A 303 -29.20 28.20 20.15
CA PRO A 303 -28.63 29.33 19.45
C PRO A 303 -27.34 28.93 18.72
N MET A 304 -27.10 29.52 17.54
CA MET A 304 -25.87 29.29 16.77
C MET A 304 -24.58 29.65 17.53
N THR A 305 -24.66 30.46 18.59
CA THR A 305 -23.53 30.84 19.46
C THR A 305 -23.91 30.63 20.91
N GLY A 306 -22.96 30.27 21.79
CA GLY A 306 -23.23 30.09 23.21
C GLY A 306 -23.96 28.80 23.58
N ALA A 307 -24.10 27.85 22.65
CA ALA A 307 -24.73 26.56 22.94
C ALA A 307 -23.79 25.70 23.82
N VAL A 308 -24.15 25.58 25.10
CA VAL A 308 -23.41 24.77 26.09
C VAL A 308 -23.93 23.34 26.07
N PHE A 309 -23.00 22.39 26.02
CA PHE A 309 -23.24 20.98 26.22
C PHE A 309 -22.90 20.63 27.66
N THR A 310 -23.84 20.03 28.37
CA THR A 310 -23.61 19.51 29.72
C THR A 310 -24.03 18.06 29.78
N GLY A 311 -23.41 17.31 30.68
CA GLY A 311 -23.75 15.91 30.84
C GLY A 311 -23.09 15.25 32.03
N VAL A 312 -23.28 13.95 32.12
CA VAL A 312 -22.67 13.07 33.12
C VAL A 312 -21.95 11.92 32.42
N ALA A 313 -20.75 11.58 32.88
CA ALA A 313 -19.92 10.49 32.39
C ALA A 313 -19.20 9.82 33.58
N PRO A 314 -19.88 8.94 34.34
CA PRO A 314 -19.32 8.34 35.55
C PRO A 314 -18.06 7.51 35.23
N GLY A 315 -17.00 7.67 36.05
CA GLY A 315 -15.74 6.93 35.88
C GLY A 315 -14.84 7.44 34.75
N ALA A 316 -15.26 8.47 34.03
CA ALA A 316 -14.47 9.13 32.99
C ALA A 316 -13.57 10.22 33.57
N VAL A 317 -12.43 10.46 32.94
CA VAL A 317 -11.58 11.64 33.17
C VAL A 317 -11.81 12.73 32.11
N ARG A 318 -12.37 12.36 30.95
CA ARG A 318 -12.73 13.28 29.87
C ARG A 318 -13.85 12.71 28.99
N VAL A 319 -14.57 13.59 28.32
CA VAL A 319 -15.46 13.26 27.19
C VAL A 319 -14.79 13.74 25.91
N SER A 320 -15.00 13.08 24.78
CA SER A 320 -14.48 13.51 23.48
C SER A 320 -15.62 13.61 22.47
N LEU A 321 -15.65 14.67 21.65
CA LEU A 321 -16.78 15.02 20.78
C LEU A 321 -16.35 15.17 19.32
N TRP A 322 -17.17 14.69 18.38
CA TRP A 322 -16.98 14.76 16.94
C TRP A 322 -18.28 15.10 16.21
N GLU A 323 -18.15 15.73 15.05
CA GLU A 323 -19.22 15.88 14.08
C GLU A 323 -18.65 15.61 12.68
N HIS A 324 -19.36 14.81 11.87
CA HIS A 324 -18.93 14.43 10.52
C HIS A 324 -17.49 13.87 10.43
N GLY A 325 -17.02 13.17 11.49
CA GLY A 325 -15.67 12.64 11.59
C GLY A 325 -14.60 13.68 11.96
N LYS A 326 -14.96 14.96 12.10
CA LYS A 326 -14.08 16.03 12.57
C LYS A 326 -14.17 16.15 14.09
N PHE A 327 -13.02 16.20 14.74
CA PHE A 327 -12.92 16.43 16.18
C PHE A 327 -13.41 17.84 16.53
N LEU A 328 -14.21 17.93 17.60
CA LEU A 328 -14.77 19.18 18.11
C LEU A 328 -14.11 19.62 19.42
N GLY A 329 -13.82 18.68 20.33
CA GLY A 329 -13.21 18.98 21.62
C GLY A 329 -13.20 17.79 22.56
N SER A 330 -12.46 17.92 23.68
CA SER A 330 -12.42 16.89 24.73
C SER A 330 -12.43 17.53 26.13
N PRO A 331 -13.59 17.95 26.66
CA PRO A 331 -13.67 18.55 27.99
C PRO A 331 -13.27 17.54 29.09
N PRO A 332 -12.65 18.00 30.18
CA PRO A 332 -12.44 17.16 31.36
C PRO A 332 -13.78 16.83 32.04
N VAL A 333 -13.81 15.70 32.73
CA VAL A 333 -14.93 15.27 33.58
C VAL A 333 -14.55 15.51 35.03
N ALA A 334 -15.43 16.17 35.78
CA ALA A 334 -15.23 16.44 37.20
C ALA A 334 -15.34 15.15 38.05
N PRO A 335 -14.82 15.14 39.29
CA PRO A 335 -14.89 13.95 40.15
C PRO A 335 -16.31 13.42 40.45
N ASP A 336 -17.33 14.27 40.35
CA ASP A 336 -18.74 13.89 40.49
C ASP A 336 -19.36 13.33 39.19
N GLY A 337 -18.56 13.20 38.13
CA GLY A 337 -18.94 12.71 36.82
C GLY A 337 -19.53 13.77 35.90
N THR A 338 -19.69 15.02 36.34
CA THR A 338 -20.25 16.08 35.50
C THR A 338 -19.23 16.64 34.51
N TRP A 339 -19.70 17.08 33.35
CA TRP A 339 -18.87 17.76 32.35
C TRP A 339 -19.64 18.86 31.65
N THR A 340 -18.88 19.85 31.17
CA THR A 340 -19.40 20.98 30.41
C THR A 340 -18.48 21.28 29.24
N TRP A 341 -19.05 21.65 28.10
CA TRP A 341 -18.33 22.01 26.90
C TRP A 341 -19.11 23.01 26.07
N GLU A 342 -18.41 23.97 25.48
CA GLU A 342 -18.97 24.89 24.51
C GLU A 342 -18.10 24.85 23.26
N LEU A 343 -18.73 24.89 22.09
CA LEU A 343 -18.00 25.06 20.84
C LEU A 343 -17.43 26.47 20.80
N ASN A 344 -16.11 26.59 20.65
CA ASN A 344 -15.40 27.87 20.58
C ASN A 344 -15.64 28.68 19.29
N ARG A 345 -16.65 28.30 18.50
CA ARG A 345 -17.10 28.96 17.28
C ARG A 345 -18.61 28.80 17.13
N SER A 346 -19.21 29.55 16.22
CA SER A 346 -20.62 29.38 15.89
C SER A 346 -20.90 28.04 15.20
N TRP A 347 -22.03 27.43 15.54
CA TRP A 347 -22.65 26.38 14.76
C TRP A 347 -23.18 26.94 13.44
N THR A 348 -23.15 26.14 12.38
CA THR A 348 -23.84 26.50 11.13
C THR A 348 -25.35 26.42 11.33
N LYS A 349 -26.14 27.23 10.62
CA LYS A 349 -27.59 27.14 10.74
C LYS A 349 -28.09 25.78 10.22
N GLY A 350 -28.94 25.10 10.99
CA GLY A 350 -29.55 23.84 10.59
C GLY A 350 -29.26 22.67 11.52
N LYS A 351 -29.43 21.44 11.03
CA LYS A 351 -29.32 20.21 11.82
C LYS A 351 -27.86 19.81 12.05
N HIS A 352 -27.59 19.36 13.26
CA HIS A 352 -26.29 18.88 13.72
C HIS A 352 -26.43 17.52 14.41
N LEU A 353 -25.38 16.70 14.31
CA LEU A 353 -25.29 15.40 14.99
C LEU A 353 -23.90 15.26 15.62
N VAL A 354 -23.84 15.52 16.92
CA VAL A 354 -22.60 15.37 17.69
C VAL A 354 -22.52 13.95 18.22
N ARG A 355 -21.39 13.28 17.97
CA ARG A 355 -21.05 11.98 18.53
C ARG A 355 -20.01 12.16 19.62
N LEU A 356 -20.19 11.50 20.76
CA LEU A 356 -19.24 11.58 21.86
C LEU A 356 -19.03 10.24 22.57
N PHE A 357 -17.88 10.07 23.21
CA PHE A 357 -17.59 8.97 24.11
C PHE A 357 -16.76 9.44 25.31
N ALA A 358 -16.83 8.70 26.41
CA ALA A 358 -16.05 8.93 27.61
C ALA A 358 -14.71 8.18 27.56
N VAL A 359 -13.70 8.72 28.24
CA VAL A 359 -12.40 8.08 28.42
C VAL A 359 -12.07 8.03 29.91
N ASN A 360 -11.69 6.87 30.43
CA ASN A 360 -11.28 6.70 31.83
C ASN A 360 -9.77 6.96 32.04
N GLY A 361 -9.30 6.89 33.28
CA GLY A 361 -7.90 7.16 33.63
C GLY A 361 -6.88 6.15 33.06
N GLU A 362 -7.34 4.96 32.66
CA GLU A 362 -6.53 3.92 32.03
C GLU A 362 -6.53 4.04 30.49
N GLY A 363 -7.30 4.98 29.94
CA GLY A 363 -7.43 5.20 28.50
C GLY A 363 -8.49 4.32 27.82
N PHE A 364 -9.30 3.57 28.57
CA PHE A 364 -10.45 2.86 28.01
C PHE A 364 -11.56 3.83 27.62
N HIS A 365 -12.27 3.49 26.55
CA HIS A 365 -13.35 4.26 25.96
C HIS A 365 -14.70 3.62 26.25
N SER A 366 -15.74 4.42 26.44
CA SER A 366 -17.12 3.93 26.44
C SER A 366 -17.60 3.68 25.00
N GLU A 367 -18.78 3.09 24.87
CA GLU A 367 -19.57 3.20 23.64
C GLU A 367 -19.88 4.68 23.31
N ARG A 368 -20.31 4.96 22.07
CA ARG A 368 -20.62 6.31 21.61
C ARG A 368 -22.07 6.68 21.89
N SER A 369 -22.28 7.92 22.35
CA SER A 369 -23.58 8.59 22.38
C SER A 369 -23.72 9.53 21.20
N GLU A 370 -24.95 9.74 20.74
CA GLU A 370 -25.29 10.71 19.70
C GLU A 370 -26.26 11.78 20.22
N VAL A 371 -26.03 13.03 19.85
CA VAL A 371 -26.82 14.19 20.26
C VAL A 371 -27.23 14.97 19.00
N PRO A 372 -28.44 14.70 18.47
CA PRO A 372 -28.99 15.51 17.41
C PRO A 372 -29.60 16.81 17.96
N PHE A 373 -29.39 17.93 17.27
CA PHE A 373 -30.01 19.23 17.60
C PHE A 373 -30.09 20.12 16.35
N THR A 374 -30.81 21.24 16.44
CA THR A 374 -30.90 22.23 15.36
C THR A 374 -30.39 23.58 15.84
N ALA A 375 -29.37 24.11 15.16
CA ALA A 375 -28.87 25.45 15.43
C ALA A 375 -29.71 26.50 14.70
N VAL A 376 -30.26 27.46 15.45
CA VAL A 376 -31.12 28.55 14.98
C VAL A 376 -30.55 29.91 15.37
N ASP A 377 -31.01 30.97 14.70
CA ASP A 377 -30.63 32.34 15.06
C ASP A 377 -31.09 32.65 16.50
N ALA A 378 -30.27 33.34 17.27
CA ALA A 378 -30.64 33.73 18.63
C ALA A 378 -31.91 34.60 18.61
N PRO A 379 -32.83 34.43 19.58
CA PRO A 379 -33.99 35.31 19.68
C PRO A 379 -33.52 36.75 19.87
N ALA A 380 -34.01 37.66 19.02
CA ALA A 380 -33.68 39.08 19.09
C ALA A 380 -34.12 39.65 20.45
N VAL A 381 -33.16 39.98 21.31
CA VAL A 381 -33.43 40.70 22.56
C VAL A 381 -33.63 42.18 22.20
N PRO A 382 -34.76 42.83 22.55
CA PRO A 382 -34.92 44.25 22.28
C PRO A 382 -33.99 45.05 23.20
N SER A 383 -32.94 45.66 22.62
CA SER A 383 -32.06 46.59 23.32
C SER A 383 -32.79 47.90 23.60
N PHE A 384 -33.00 48.24 24.86
CA PHE A 384 -33.43 49.58 25.25
C PHE A 384 -32.26 50.56 25.12
N ALA A 385 -32.36 51.47 24.15
CA ALA A 385 -31.45 52.60 24.01
C ALA A 385 -31.69 53.63 25.12
N SER A 386 -30.62 54.07 25.79
CA SER A 386 -30.56 55.38 26.44
C SER A 386 -29.28 56.06 26.00
N GLY A 387 -29.41 57.25 25.42
CA GLY A 387 -28.30 58.03 24.88
C GLY A 387 -28.02 59.29 25.70
N GLN A 388 -26.78 59.79 25.61
CA GLN A 388 -26.41 61.18 25.29
C GLN A 388 -24.89 61.43 25.47
N GLY A 389 -24.25 62.11 24.50
CA GLY A 389 -23.06 62.95 24.73
C GLY A 389 -21.78 62.68 23.90
N MET A 390 -21.58 63.47 22.84
CA MET A 390 -20.42 63.66 21.91
C MET A 390 -19.04 64.02 22.55
N PRO A 391 -17.92 64.21 21.80
CA PRO A 391 -17.52 63.78 20.43
C PRO A 391 -16.07 63.21 20.32
N ASP A 392 -15.74 62.73 19.10
CA ASP A 392 -14.45 62.33 18.51
C ASP A 392 -13.14 62.57 19.28
N ALA A 393 -12.28 61.53 19.34
CA ALA A 393 -10.98 61.56 18.65
C ALA A 393 -10.20 60.23 18.76
N ARG A 394 -9.52 59.91 17.65
CA ARG A 394 -8.35 59.03 17.46
C ARG A 394 -8.60 57.55 17.15
N VAL A 395 -8.46 57.28 15.85
CA VAL A 395 -7.80 56.11 15.26
C VAL A 395 -6.85 55.42 16.24
N SER A 396 -7.07 54.12 16.46
CA SER A 396 -6.02 53.16 16.80
C SER A 396 -6.33 51.88 16.04
N THR A 397 -5.63 51.77 14.92
CA THR A 397 -5.20 50.55 14.22
C THR A 397 -5.65 49.23 14.85
N VAL A 398 -6.33 48.42 14.03
CA VAL A 398 -6.35 46.96 14.14
C VAL A 398 -4.90 46.50 14.28
N GLY A 399 -4.48 46.18 15.50
CA GLY A 399 -3.20 45.52 15.73
C GLY A 399 -3.38 44.05 15.41
N HIS A 400 -2.98 43.63 14.21
CA HIS A 400 -2.65 42.23 14.00
C HIS A 400 -1.54 41.88 15.00
N SER A 401 -1.69 40.78 15.74
CA SER A 401 -0.60 40.20 16.53
C SER A 401 0.51 39.78 15.55
N GLU A 402 1.50 40.65 15.33
CA GLU A 402 2.53 40.47 14.30
C GLU A 402 3.66 39.52 14.74
N ALA A 403 3.76 39.19 16.04
CA ALA A 403 4.84 38.36 16.56
C ALA A 403 4.46 36.87 16.52
N ALA A 404 5.23 36.06 15.79
CA ALA A 404 5.11 34.61 15.82
C ALA A 404 5.44 34.05 17.22
N PRO A 405 4.76 32.97 17.67
CA PRO A 405 5.00 32.38 18.99
C PRO A 405 6.40 31.78 19.08
N MET A 406 7.06 31.95 20.24
CA MET A 406 8.35 31.31 20.51
C MET A 406 8.11 29.86 20.92
N VAL A 407 8.75 28.92 20.24
CA VAL A 407 8.73 27.48 20.57
C VAL A 407 10.04 27.11 21.24
N LEU A 408 9.97 26.49 22.42
CA LEU A 408 11.12 26.05 23.23
C LEU A 408 11.40 24.56 23.08
N ALA A 409 10.35 23.76 22.89
CA ALA A 409 10.46 22.33 22.60
C ALA A 409 9.33 21.90 21.65
N PRO A 410 9.56 20.94 20.74
CA PRO A 410 10.88 20.50 20.31
C PRO A 410 11.67 21.64 19.64
N VAL A 411 13.00 21.60 19.70
CA VAL A 411 13.83 22.55 18.95
C VAL A 411 13.85 22.17 17.47
N ALA A 412 14.09 23.16 16.59
CA ALA A 412 14.12 22.88 15.15
C ALA A 412 15.18 21.82 14.81
N HIS A 413 14.74 20.80 14.07
CA HIS A 413 15.45 19.60 13.66
C HIS A 413 15.83 18.63 14.80
N GLU A 414 15.17 18.72 15.95
CA GLU A 414 15.37 17.76 17.04
C GLU A 414 15.00 16.33 16.61
N GLN A 415 15.82 15.37 17.03
CA GLN A 415 15.54 13.94 16.90
C GLN A 415 14.98 13.43 18.23
N VAL A 416 13.69 13.14 18.27
CA VAL A 416 13.00 12.65 19.46
C VAL A 416 12.88 11.13 19.40
N MET A 417 13.28 10.46 20.48
CA MET A 417 13.21 8.99 20.59
C MET A 417 11.86 8.51 21.14
N ASP A 418 11.08 9.39 21.76
CA ASP A 418 9.74 9.09 22.21
C ASP A 418 8.74 9.49 21.11
N ALA A 419 7.77 8.61 20.84
CA ALA A 419 6.66 8.90 19.96
C ALA A 419 5.70 9.94 20.55
N ARG A 420 5.74 10.22 21.86
CA ARG A 420 5.00 11.33 22.49
C ARG A 420 5.83 12.60 22.47
N VAL A 421 5.45 13.53 21.61
CA VAL A 421 6.11 14.83 21.47
C VAL A 421 5.25 15.92 22.10
N VAL A 422 5.82 16.60 23.10
CA VAL A 422 5.18 17.74 23.79
C VAL A 422 5.77 19.03 23.26
N PHE A 423 4.92 19.89 22.70
CA PHE A 423 5.31 21.23 22.32
C PHE A 423 5.18 22.17 23.52
N SER A 424 6.16 23.04 23.73
CA SER A 424 6.09 24.08 24.74
C SER A 424 6.75 25.36 24.27
N GLY A 425 6.34 26.49 24.84
CA GLY A 425 6.88 27.77 24.44
C GLY A 425 6.27 28.97 25.15
N ALA A 426 6.47 30.14 24.56
CA ALA A 426 5.97 31.40 25.08
C ALA A 426 5.32 32.26 23.97
N ALA A 427 4.18 32.86 24.28
CA ALA A 427 3.50 33.84 23.46
C ALA A 427 2.74 34.85 24.33
N PRO A 428 3.44 35.82 24.95
CA PRO A 428 2.81 36.84 25.79
C PRO A 428 1.74 37.61 25.03
N GLY A 429 0.53 37.70 25.59
CA GLY A 429 -0.60 38.42 24.99
C GLY A 429 -1.46 37.60 24.02
N ALA A 430 -1.06 36.38 23.67
CA ALA A 430 -1.90 35.44 22.95
C ALA A 430 -2.92 34.78 23.90
N ALA A 431 -4.10 34.47 23.38
CA ALA A 431 -5.11 33.71 24.11
C ALA A 431 -4.87 32.20 23.96
N GLN A 432 -4.46 31.76 22.75
CA GLN A 432 -4.22 30.35 22.43
C GLN A 432 -3.05 30.22 21.45
N ILE A 433 -2.48 29.02 21.40
CA ILE A 433 -1.55 28.56 20.36
C ILE A 433 -2.25 27.49 19.53
N GLY A 434 -2.13 27.60 18.20
CA GLY A 434 -2.56 26.58 17.26
C GLY A 434 -1.38 25.87 16.60
N PHE A 435 -1.59 24.60 16.24
CA PHE A 435 -0.60 23.73 15.60
C PHE A 435 -1.17 23.18 14.29
N ARG A 436 -0.47 23.35 13.17
CA ARG A 436 -0.85 22.83 11.85
C ARG A 436 0.28 22.00 11.25
N GLU A 437 -0.04 20.94 10.51
CA GLU A 437 0.94 20.24 9.66
C GLU A 437 0.32 20.05 8.27
N ASN A 438 1.07 20.39 7.21
CA ASN A 438 0.59 20.34 5.82
C ASN A 438 -0.74 21.09 5.59
N GLY A 439 -0.95 22.20 6.31
CA GLY A 439 -2.18 23.00 6.25
C GLY A 439 -3.37 22.44 7.04
N VAL A 440 -3.21 21.29 7.72
CA VAL A 440 -4.25 20.67 8.56
C VAL A 440 -4.03 21.05 10.02
N LEU A 441 -5.06 21.58 10.68
CA LEU A 441 -5.03 21.91 12.11
C LEU A 441 -4.98 20.63 12.96
N LEU A 442 -3.89 20.45 13.70
CA LEU A 442 -3.65 19.34 14.61
C LEU A 442 -4.33 19.58 15.96
N GLY A 443 -4.24 20.79 16.48
CA GLY A 443 -4.79 21.11 17.80
C GLY A 443 -4.39 22.50 18.27
N GLY A 444 -4.61 22.76 19.56
CA GLY A 444 -4.19 24.00 20.19
C GLY A 444 -4.06 23.87 21.71
N ALA A 445 -3.36 24.83 22.30
CA ALA A 445 -3.19 24.96 23.74
C ALA A 445 -3.54 26.37 24.21
N ALA A 446 -4.11 26.47 25.41
CA ALA A 446 -4.32 27.76 26.04
C ALA A 446 -2.96 28.36 26.47
N VAL A 447 -2.85 29.68 26.37
CA VAL A 447 -1.70 30.42 26.91
C VAL A 447 -2.02 30.84 28.34
N ALA A 448 -1.13 30.48 29.27
CA ALA A 448 -1.25 30.85 30.67
C ALA A 448 -1.03 32.37 30.86
N PRO A 449 -1.48 32.97 31.98
CA PRO A 449 -1.36 34.42 32.22
C PRO A 449 0.08 34.97 32.17
N ASN A 450 1.08 34.11 32.41
CA ASN A 450 2.51 34.45 32.29
C ASN A 450 3.06 34.32 30.85
N GLY A 451 2.21 34.03 29.87
CA GLY A 451 2.56 33.86 28.46
C GLY A 451 3.07 32.47 28.08
N SER A 452 3.17 31.51 29.02
CA SER A 452 3.65 30.15 28.73
C SER A 452 2.53 29.23 28.23
N TRP A 453 2.89 28.24 27.42
CA TRP A 453 1.95 27.23 26.91
C TRP A 453 2.62 25.87 26.77
N SER A 454 1.82 24.82 26.86
CA SER A 454 2.25 23.43 26.65
C SER A 454 1.15 22.67 25.93
N TRP A 455 1.51 21.88 24.93
CA TRP A 455 0.60 21.11 24.10
C TRP A 455 1.15 19.72 23.88
N ASP A 456 0.41 18.71 24.32
CA ASP A 456 0.59 17.32 23.92
C ASP A 456 -0.50 17.02 22.89
N SER A 457 -0.13 16.44 21.75
CA SER A 457 -1.10 16.06 20.71
C SER A 457 -2.10 15.03 21.23
N GLY A 458 -1.72 14.23 22.23
CA GLY A 458 -2.53 13.17 22.81
C GLY A 458 -2.43 11.86 22.02
N TRP A 459 -1.61 11.81 20.98
CA TRP A 459 -1.33 10.62 20.17
C TRP A 459 0.18 10.44 19.94
N PRO A 460 0.66 9.19 19.76
CA PRO A 460 2.03 8.97 19.32
C PRO A 460 2.20 9.44 17.87
N TRP A 461 3.29 10.16 17.60
CA TRP A 461 3.72 10.57 16.28
C TRP A 461 4.38 9.40 15.55
N SER A 462 4.14 9.28 14.25
CA SER A 462 4.75 8.23 13.41
C SER A 462 6.26 8.46 13.25
N PRO A 463 7.09 7.41 13.12
CA PRO A 463 8.49 7.58 12.76
C PRO A 463 8.64 8.36 11.44
N GLY A 464 9.57 9.30 11.42
CA GLY A 464 9.82 10.15 10.25
C GLY A 464 9.91 11.64 10.56
N VAL A 465 10.06 12.43 9.50
CA VAL A 465 10.20 13.89 9.57
C VAL A 465 8.81 14.52 9.62
N HIS A 466 8.62 15.42 10.58
CA HIS A 466 7.42 16.21 10.80
C HIS A 466 7.75 17.70 10.70
N ILE A 467 6.82 18.49 10.18
CA ILE A 467 6.97 19.95 10.06
C ILE A 467 5.69 20.60 10.55
N VAL A 468 5.74 21.18 11.75
CA VAL A 468 4.57 21.76 12.42
C VAL A 468 4.65 23.27 12.41
N ASP A 469 3.63 23.92 11.86
CA ASP A 469 3.42 25.36 11.91
C ASP A 469 2.70 25.73 13.21
N VAL A 470 3.36 26.53 14.05
CA VAL A 470 2.84 27.01 15.34
C VAL A 470 2.46 28.49 15.23
N PHE A 471 1.23 28.85 15.55
CA PHE A 471 0.75 30.24 15.48
C PHE A 471 0.00 30.64 16.74
N ALA A 472 0.06 31.93 17.09
CA ALA A 472 -0.71 32.49 18.18
C ALA A 472 -2.08 32.98 17.69
N VAL A 473 -3.07 32.90 18.57
CA VAL A 473 -4.42 33.43 18.35
C VAL A 473 -4.73 34.41 19.46
N ASP A 474 -5.07 35.65 19.11
CA ASP A 474 -5.50 36.66 20.08
C ASP A 474 -6.95 36.45 20.56
N THR A 475 -7.42 37.25 21.51
CA THR A 475 -8.79 37.16 22.06
C THR A 475 -9.88 37.52 21.05
N ALA A 476 -9.53 38.16 19.93
CA ALA A 476 -10.44 38.49 18.84
C ALA A 476 -10.40 37.44 17.70
N GLY A 477 -9.57 36.40 17.82
CA GLY A 477 -9.43 35.33 16.84
C GLY A 477 -8.45 35.63 15.69
N GLY A 478 -7.67 36.70 15.78
CA GLY A 478 -6.62 37.02 14.82
C GLY A 478 -5.43 36.07 14.95
N GLU A 479 -5.00 35.47 13.83
CA GLU A 479 -3.81 34.60 13.78
C GLU A 479 -2.54 35.43 13.56
N SER A 480 -1.45 35.06 14.24
CA SER A 480 -0.12 35.61 13.99
C SER A 480 0.55 34.97 12.78
N ALA A 481 1.75 35.47 12.43
CA ALA A 481 2.68 34.71 11.61
C ALA A 481 3.02 33.35 12.28
N VAL A 482 3.36 32.34 11.47
CA VAL A 482 3.69 30.99 11.93
C VAL A 482 5.17 30.85 12.28
N THR A 483 5.46 30.07 13.32
CA THR A 483 6.80 29.52 13.61
C THR A 483 6.81 28.08 13.13
N GLN A 484 7.63 27.78 12.13
CA GLN A 484 7.76 26.42 11.58
C GLN A 484 8.75 25.59 12.39
N VAL A 485 8.32 24.43 12.87
CA VAL A 485 9.10 23.55 13.75
C VAL A 485 9.27 22.19 13.06
N PRO A 486 10.36 21.98 12.31
CA PRO A 486 10.72 20.66 11.82
C PRO A 486 11.28 19.80 12.97
N PHE A 487 10.91 18.53 13.08
CA PHE A 487 11.52 17.56 14.00
C PHE A 487 11.43 16.15 13.41
N THR A 488 12.20 15.20 13.93
CA THR A 488 12.22 13.81 13.46
C THR A 488 11.92 12.85 14.60
N VAL A 489 10.88 12.03 14.45
CA VAL A 489 10.61 10.92 15.37
C VAL A 489 11.42 9.72 14.92
N MET A 490 12.33 9.25 15.77
CA MET A 490 13.20 8.13 15.47
C MET A 490 12.45 6.80 15.65
N ASP A 491 12.66 5.87 14.73
CA ASP A 491 12.15 4.51 14.87
C ASP A 491 12.95 3.78 15.96
N VAL A 492 12.31 3.49 17.09
CA VAL A 492 12.92 2.71 18.18
C VAL A 492 12.39 1.28 18.06
N PRO A 493 13.24 0.28 17.72
CA PRO A 493 12.85 -1.11 17.77
C PRO A 493 12.39 -1.45 19.20
N ALA A 494 11.21 -2.04 19.35
CA ALA A 494 10.74 -2.52 20.65
C ALA A 494 11.72 -3.58 21.20
N GLY A 495 12.65 -3.17 22.07
CA GLY A 495 13.68 -4.09 22.57
C GLY A 495 14.76 -3.46 23.46
N ALA A 496 14.39 -3.03 24.67
CA ALA A 496 15.30 -2.98 25.82
C ALA A 496 14.53 -3.09 27.14
N GLY A 497 13.69 -4.11 27.25
CA GLY A 497 13.18 -4.58 28.54
C GLY A 497 14.27 -5.39 29.24
N ALA A 498 14.57 -5.03 30.48
CA ALA A 498 15.59 -5.64 31.32
C ALA A 498 15.57 -7.18 31.29
N VAL A 499 16.73 -7.77 31.04
CA VAL A 499 16.97 -9.20 31.25
C VAL A 499 17.06 -9.44 32.77
N PRO A 500 16.18 -10.24 33.39
CA PRO A 500 16.39 -10.65 34.76
C PRO A 500 17.53 -11.67 34.79
N TYR A 501 18.64 -11.26 35.39
CA TYR A 501 19.72 -12.14 35.80
C TYR A 501 19.19 -13.12 36.86
N TYR A 502 18.97 -14.39 36.49
CA TYR A 502 18.89 -15.48 37.45
C TYR A 502 20.26 -16.13 37.57
N GLY A 503 21.00 -15.67 38.58
CA GLY A 503 22.08 -16.44 39.17
C GLY A 503 21.49 -17.61 39.98
N GLY A 504 22.08 -18.79 39.84
CA GLY A 504 21.67 -20.01 40.53
C GLY A 504 22.65 -21.15 40.29
N THR A 505 23.65 -21.19 41.18
CA THR A 505 24.74 -22.14 41.41
C THR A 505 24.49 -23.66 41.32
N TYR A 506 25.60 -24.33 40.94
CA TYR A 506 26.00 -25.76 40.98
C TYR A 506 25.55 -26.70 39.87
#